data_AF-A0A9D0YPR1-F1
#
_entry.id   AF-A0A9D0YPR1-F1
#
_cell.length_a   1.000
_cell.length_b   1.000
_cell.length_c   1.000
_cell.angle_alpha   90.00
_cell.angle_beta   90.00
_cell.angle_gamma   90.00
#
_symmetry.space_group_name_H-M   'P 1'
#
loop_
_entity.id
_entity.type
_entity.pdbx_description
1 polymer ?
#
loop_
_entity_poly.entity_id
_entity_poly.type
_entity_poly.pdbx_seq_one_letter_code
_entity_poly.pdbx_strand_id
1 'polypeptide(L)'
;MHFEVHIYKGHPAFFETKEAPYVPYENVETYIETSFDYMTYGMAKEEKLFIEGFNHFVDYLLSDGDEYFLQEAKKAFAHTYTKMEESKYMLGLIRILEGNLRDAGRFFKEINDFGFPRFIQYYRVPTLVVKTEKGKAQYFTPSREGIEKILRLLQNEGNLS
;
A
#
# COMPACT_ATOMS: atom_id res chain seq x y z
N MET A 1 3.92 -17.53 -6.78
CA MET A 1 3.36 -16.84 -5.60
C MET A 1 2.30 -15.85 -6.09
N HIS A 2 1.16 -15.73 -5.41
CA HIS A 2 0.11 -14.78 -5.82
C HIS A 2 0.06 -13.64 -4.80
N PHE A 3 0.32 -12.43 -5.27
CA PHE A 3 0.32 -11.20 -4.48
C PHE A 3 -1.02 -10.49 -4.62
N GLU A 4 -1.57 -10.05 -3.51
CA GLU A 4 -2.78 -9.24 -3.44
C GLU A 4 -2.52 -8.06 -2.49
N VAL A 5 -3.32 -7.00 -2.61
CA VAL A 5 -3.33 -5.91 -1.66
C VAL A 5 -4.73 -5.75 -1.07
N HIS A 6 -4.80 -5.88 0.25
CA HIS A 6 -6.01 -5.62 1.01
C HIS A 6 -5.84 -4.28 1.75
N ILE A 7 -6.84 -3.40 1.68
CA ILE A 7 -6.81 -2.12 2.37
C ILE A 7 -7.76 -2.19 3.56
N TYR A 8 -7.26 -2.55 4.75
CA TYR A 8 -8.15 -2.66 5.90
C TYR A 8 -8.60 -1.29 6.40
N LYS A 9 -9.89 -1.18 6.72
CA LYS A 9 -10.49 -0.01 7.37
C LYS A 9 -10.34 -0.13 8.88
N GLY A 10 -9.54 0.75 9.49
CA GLY A 10 -9.32 0.77 10.93
C GLY A 10 -7.94 1.32 11.31
N HIS A 11 -7.67 1.42 12.62
CA HIS A 11 -6.41 1.93 13.11
C HIS A 11 -5.30 0.88 12.91
N PRO A 12 -4.10 1.22 12.41
CA PRO A 12 -3.02 0.25 12.15
C PRO A 12 -2.66 -0.63 13.35
N ALA A 13 -2.78 -0.12 14.57
CA ALA A 13 -2.50 -0.88 15.80
C ALA A 13 -3.37 -2.15 16.00
N PHE A 14 -4.49 -2.30 15.28
CA PHE A 14 -5.34 -3.50 15.35
C PHE A 14 -4.99 -4.56 14.29
N PHE A 15 -4.07 -4.26 13.37
CA PHE A 15 -3.68 -5.14 12.29
C PHE A 15 -2.21 -5.53 12.46
N GLU A 16 -1.98 -6.83 12.58
CA GLU A 16 -0.65 -7.38 12.79
C GLU A 16 -0.12 -8.04 11.53
N THR A 17 1.19 -7.97 11.35
CA THR A 17 1.87 -8.79 10.35
C THR A 17 1.91 -10.25 10.81
N LYS A 18 1.17 -11.13 10.14
CA LYS A 18 1.00 -12.53 10.58
C LYS A 18 0.68 -13.50 9.46
N GLU A 19 0.85 -14.79 9.73
CA GLU A 19 0.25 -15.86 8.93
C GLU A 19 -1.11 -16.22 9.53
N ALA A 20 -2.15 -16.27 8.70
CA ALA A 20 -3.51 -16.60 9.11
C ALA A 20 -4.25 -17.33 7.97
N PRO A 21 -5.42 -17.94 8.22
CA PRO A 21 -6.28 -18.42 7.14
C PRO A 21 -6.53 -17.32 6.12
N TYR A 22 -6.50 -17.67 4.83
CA TYR A 22 -6.80 -16.71 3.79
C TYR A 22 -8.29 -16.35 3.84
N VAL A 23 -8.56 -15.05 3.86
CA VAL A 23 -9.90 -14.47 3.77
C VAL A 23 -9.91 -13.49 2.60
N PRO A 24 -10.75 -13.72 1.57
CA PRO A 24 -10.96 -12.75 0.50
C PRO A 24 -11.40 -11.40 1.08
N TYR A 25 -10.94 -10.30 0.49
CA TYR A 25 -11.27 -8.97 0.96
C TYR A 25 -11.58 -8.05 -0.22
N GLU A 26 -12.74 -7.41 -0.17
CA GLU A 26 -13.17 -6.43 -1.16
C GLU A 26 -12.80 -5.02 -0.69
N ASN A 27 -12.10 -4.27 -1.54
CA ASN A 27 -11.63 -2.92 -1.21
C ASN A 27 -12.71 -1.82 -1.38
N VAL A 28 -13.98 -2.19 -1.59
CA VAL A 28 -15.07 -1.31 -2.05
C VAL A 28 -15.34 -0.12 -1.12
N GLU A 29 -15.05 -0.22 0.19
CA GLU A 29 -15.26 0.85 1.17
C GLU A 29 -13.96 1.48 1.71
N THR A 30 -12.89 1.37 0.93
CA THR A 30 -11.53 1.70 1.40
C THR A 30 -11.00 3.03 0.87
N TYR A 31 -11.80 3.75 0.09
CA TYR A 31 -11.52 5.13 -0.31
C TYR A 31 -11.27 6.03 0.91
N ILE A 32 -10.34 6.97 0.77
CA ILE A 32 -10.18 8.06 1.72
C ILE A 32 -11.21 9.13 1.38
N GLU A 33 -12.20 9.25 2.26
CA GLU A 33 -13.20 10.31 2.23
C GLU A 33 -12.66 11.53 2.98
N THR A 34 -12.80 12.71 2.38
CA THR A 34 -12.37 13.97 2.99
C THR A 34 -13.54 14.92 3.08
N SER A 35 -13.65 15.65 4.19
CA SER A 35 -14.72 16.64 4.33
C SER A 35 -14.51 17.79 3.36
N PHE A 36 -15.62 18.37 2.90
CA PHE A 36 -15.60 19.50 1.96
C PHE A 36 -14.74 20.65 2.48
N ASP A 37 -14.87 21.00 3.76
CA ASP A 37 -14.11 22.08 4.40
C ASP A 37 -12.59 21.85 4.38
N TYR A 38 -12.15 20.60 4.54
CA TYR A 38 -10.72 20.26 4.49
C TYR A 38 -10.17 20.43 3.07
N MET A 39 -10.96 20.07 2.06
CA MET A 39 -10.60 20.24 0.65
C MET A 39 -10.53 21.73 0.26
N THR A 40 -11.42 22.58 0.78
CA THR A 40 -11.54 23.98 0.38
C THR A 40 -10.68 24.95 1.19
N TYR A 41 -10.36 24.69 2.47
CA TYR A 41 -9.76 25.70 3.34
C TYR A 41 -8.41 25.37 3.99
N GLY A 42 -7.87 24.15 3.89
CA GLY A 42 -6.64 23.85 4.68
C GLY A 42 -5.75 22.69 4.28
N MET A 43 -6.15 21.80 3.35
CA MET A 43 -5.30 20.65 3.04
C MET A 43 -4.07 21.04 2.21
N ALA A 44 -2.89 20.63 2.68
CA ALA A 44 -1.64 20.79 1.94
C ALA A 44 -1.72 20.12 0.56
N LYS A 45 -1.09 20.72 -0.45
CA LYS A 45 -1.15 20.22 -1.84
C LYS A 45 -0.69 18.76 -1.93
N GLU A 46 0.36 18.39 -1.20
CA GLU A 46 0.91 17.05 -1.19
C GLU A 46 -0.04 16.04 -0.57
N GLU A 47 -0.81 16.44 0.45
CA GLU A 47 -1.79 15.57 1.08
C GLU A 47 -2.97 15.32 0.13
N LYS A 48 -3.42 16.34 -0.60
CA LYS A 48 -4.42 16.17 -1.67
C LYS A 48 -3.96 15.17 -2.72
N LEU A 49 -2.73 15.34 -3.22
CA LEU A 49 -2.14 14.44 -4.21
C LEU A 49 -2.01 13.00 -3.67
N PHE A 50 -1.62 12.84 -2.40
CA PHE A 50 -1.56 11.51 -1.79
C PHE A 50 -2.93 10.84 -1.77
N ILE A 51 -3.98 11.56 -1.37
CA ILE A 51 -5.35 11.04 -1.29
C ILE A 51 -5.89 10.69 -2.68
N GLU A 52 -5.67 11.55 -3.68
CA GLU A 52 -6.02 11.29 -5.07
C GLU A 52 -5.34 10.01 -5.57
N GLY A 53 -4.02 9.88 -5.35
CA GLY A 53 -3.27 8.68 -5.72
C GLY A 53 -3.75 7.43 -5.00
N PHE A 54 -4.09 7.55 -3.72
CA PHE A 54 -4.66 6.47 -2.93
C PHE A 54 -6.00 6.00 -3.48
N ASN A 55 -6.92 6.92 -3.77
CA ASN A 55 -8.23 6.58 -4.28
C ASN A 55 -8.17 5.99 -5.69
N HIS A 56 -7.28 6.48 -6.55
CA HIS A 56 -7.01 5.81 -7.84
C HIS A 56 -6.42 4.41 -7.65
N PHE A 57 -5.57 4.19 -6.65
CA PHE A 57 -5.10 2.84 -6.35
C PHE A 57 -6.24 1.92 -5.89
N VAL A 58 -7.21 2.43 -5.11
CA VAL A 58 -8.43 1.68 -4.77
C VAL A 58 -9.23 1.35 -6.04
N ASP A 59 -9.44 2.31 -6.93
CA ASP A 59 -10.13 2.09 -8.22
C ASP A 59 -9.44 0.99 -9.05
N TYR A 60 -8.11 1.00 -9.11
CA TYR A 60 -7.34 -0.06 -9.77
C TYR A 60 -7.64 -1.45 -9.19
N LEU A 61 -7.65 -1.58 -7.85
CA LEU A 61 -7.94 -2.85 -7.17
C LEU A 61 -9.38 -3.34 -7.38
N LEU A 62 -10.32 -2.45 -7.71
CA LEU A 62 -11.74 -2.76 -7.94
C LEU A 62 -12.11 -2.96 -9.41
N SER A 63 -11.24 -2.56 -10.33
CA SER A 63 -11.50 -2.52 -11.78
C SER A 63 -10.97 -3.73 -12.54
N ASP A 64 -10.62 -4.82 -11.84
CA ASP A 64 -9.91 -5.97 -12.41
C ASP A 64 -8.60 -5.59 -13.13
N GLY A 65 -7.94 -4.52 -12.65
CA GLY A 65 -6.61 -4.12 -13.11
C GLY A 65 -6.58 -3.10 -14.25
N ASP A 66 -7.51 -2.14 -14.29
CA ASP A 66 -7.47 -1.06 -15.28
C ASP A 66 -6.23 -0.17 -15.08
N GLU A 67 -5.31 -0.27 -16.03
CA GLU A 67 -4.03 0.43 -16.04
C GLU A 67 -4.16 1.96 -15.95
N TYR A 68 -5.27 2.56 -16.39
CA TYR A 68 -5.47 4.00 -16.27
C TYR A 68 -5.35 4.46 -14.82
N PHE A 69 -6.08 3.79 -13.92
CA PHE A 69 -6.08 4.11 -12.49
C PHE A 69 -4.71 3.85 -11.86
N LEU A 70 -4.02 2.79 -12.28
CA LEU A 70 -2.68 2.49 -11.80
C LEU A 70 -1.67 3.58 -12.19
N GLN A 71 -1.72 4.09 -13.43
CA GLN A 71 -0.82 5.16 -13.88
C GLN A 71 -1.07 6.48 -13.14
N GLU A 72 -2.33 6.86 -12.93
CA GLU A 72 -2.65 8.08 -12.17
C GLU A 72 -2.23 7.95 -10.69
N ALA A 73 -2.45 6.78 -10.07
CA ALA A 73 -1.94 6.48 -8.73
C ALA A 73 -0.41 6.64 -8.65
N LYS A 74 0.33 6.02 -9.58
CA LYS A 74 1.81 6.12 -9.65
C LYS A 74 2.28 7.55 -9.80
N LYS A 75 1.65 8.31 -10.69
CA LYS A 75 1.97 9.71 -10.93
C LYS A 75 1.79 10.51 -9.64
N ALA A 76 0.66 10.39 -8.97
CA ALA A 76 0.38 11.08 -7.72
C ALA A 76 1.38 10.71 -6.60
N PHE A 77 1.67 9.42 -6.41
CA PHE A 77 2.67 8.99 -5.42
C PHE A 77 4.09 9.42 -5.76
N ALA A 78 4.47 9.46 -7.04
CA ALA A 78 5.78 9.96 -7.45
C ALA A 78 5.99 11.44 -7.11
N HIS A 79 4.94 12.26 -7.15
CA HIS A 79 5.03 13.68 -6.78
C HIS A 79 5.21 13.90 -5.27
N THR A 80 4.76 12.96 -4.45
CA THR A 80 4.79 13.05 -2.99
C THR A 80 5.90 12.18 -2.37
N TYR A 81 6.54 11.34 -3.18
CA TYR A 81 7.57 10.36 -2.82
C TYR A 81 8.69 10.90 -1.92
N THR A 82 9.22 12.08 -2.22
CA THR A 82 10.34 12.66 -1.48
C THR A 82 9.94 13.25 -0.12
N LYS A 83 8.62 13.35 0.15
CA LYS A 83 8.04 14.01 1.32
C LYS A 83 7.24 13.06 2.21
N MET A 84 6.80 11.93 1.69
CA MET A 84 5.88 11.00 2.37
C MET A 84 6.37 9.56 2.24
N GLU A 85 6.62 8.92 3.38
CA GLU A 85 7.02 7.52 3.43
C GLU A 85 5.89 6.59 2.97
N GLU A 86 4.63 6.98 3.21
CA GLU A 86 3.45 6.28 2.69
C GLU A 86 3.49 6.17 1.17
N SER A 87 3.92 7.21 0.45
CA SER A 87 4.04 7.17 -1.01
C SER A 87 5.10 6.19 -1.48
N LYS A 88 6.20 6.04 -0.72
CA LYS A 88 7.21 5.00 -1.00
C LYS A 88 6.63 3.61 -0.78
N TYR A 89 5.90 3.42 0.31
CA TYR A 89 5.23 2.16 0.62
C TYR A 89 4.23 1.77 -0.49
N MET A 90 3.36 2.70 -0.90
CA MET A 90 2.38 2.48 -1.96
C MET A 90 3.05 2.19 -3.31
N LEU A 91 4.10 2.92 -3.68
CA LEU A 91 4.88 2.62 -4.90
C LEU A 91 5.54 1.25 -4.83
N GLY A 92 6.03 0.83 -3.66
CA GLY A 92 6.55 -0.51 -3.43
C GLY A 92 5.49 -1.58 -3.69
N LEU A 93 4.28 -1.42 -3.14
CA LEU A 93 3.16 -2.33 -3.39
C LEU A 93 2.77 -2.39 -4.87
N ILE A 94 2.68 -1.24 -5.54
CA ILE A 94 2.39 -1.16 -6.97
C ILE A 94 3.43 -1.94 -7.78
N ARG A 95 4.72 -1.78 -7.49
CA ARG A 95 5.77 -2.52 -8.19
C ARG A 95 5.70 -4.04 -7.96
N ILE A 96 5.22 -4.48 -6.80
CA ILE A 96 4.94 -5.91 -6.58
C ILE A 96 3.82 -6.38 -7.49
N LEU A 97 2.71 -5.64 -7.59
CA LEU A 97 1.57 -5.99 -8.44
C LEU A 97 1.94 -6.00 -9.93
N GLU A 98 2.82 -5.09 -10.37
CA GLU A 98 3.39 -5.09 -11.72
C GLU A 98 4.42 -6.22 -11.98
N GLY A 99 4.75 -7.04 -10.97
CA GLY A 99 5.77 -8.10 -11.06
C GLY A 99 7.21 -7.59 -11.06
N ASN A 100 7.45 -6.31 -10.81
CA ASN A 100 8.78 -5.70 -10.75
C ASN A 100 9.32 -5.69 -9.31
N LEU A 101 9.66 -6.88 -8.82
CA LEU A 101 10.09 -7.11 -7.43
C LEU A 101 11.39 -6.36 -7.05
N ARG A 102 12.27 -6.13 -8.03
CA ARG A 102 13.53 -5.38 -7.81
C ARG A 102 13.26 -3.93 -7.47
N ASP A 103 12.44 -3.24 -8.27
CA ASP A 103 12.09 -1.85 -8.01
C ASP A 103 11.22 -1.72 -6.76
N ALA A 104 10.35 -2.69 -6.48
CA ALA A 104 9.61 -2.76 -5.22
C ALA A 104 10.57 -2.73 -4.01
N GLY A 105 11.58 -3.61 -4.03
CA GLY A 105 12.59 -3.68 -2.97
C GLY A 105 13.36 -2.37 -2.79
N ARG A 106 13.61 -1.60 -3.87
CA ARG A 106 14.23 -0.28 -3.77
C ARG A 106 13.34 0.69 -2.98
N PHE A 107 12.07 0.79 -3.33
CA PHE A 107 11.14 1.69 -2.63
C PHE A 107 11.01 1.37 -1.14
N PHE A 108 10.89 0.09 -0.78
CA PHE A 108 10.81 -0.32 0.63
C PHE A 108 12.10 -0.05 1.41
N LYS A 109 13.28 -0.17 0.79
CA LYS A 109 14.57 0.15 1.43
C LYS A 109 14.78 1.63 1.70
N GLU A 110 14.09 2.50 0.97
CA GLU A 110 14.19 3.96 1.15
C GLU A 110 13.28 4.48 2.28
N ILE A 111 12.48 3.61 2.92
CA ILE A 111 11.63 3.95 4.05
C ILE A 111 12.47 4.03 5.33
N ASN A 112 12.52 5.22 5.91
CA ASN A 112 13.29 5.49 7.14
C ASN A 112 12.41 5.84 8.35
N ASP A 113 11.15 6.23 8.12
CA ASP A 113 10.16 6.48 9.16
C ASP A 113 8.94 5.55 8.93
N PHE A 114 8.59 4.80 9.97
CA PHE A 114 7.54 3.78 9.96
C PHE A 114 6.28 4.23 10.68
N GLY A 115 6.17 5.52 11.02
CA GLY A 115 4.99 6.08 11.68
C GLY A 115 3.75 6.13 10.79
N PHE A 116 3.93 6.24 9.47
CA PHE A 116 2.87 6.30 8.45
C PHE A 116 1.60 7.08 8.89
N PRO A 117 1.74 8.36 9.28
CA PRO A 117 0.65 9.15 9.86
C PRO A 117 -0.62 9.21 9.00
N ARG A 118 -0.55 9.16 7.67
CA ARG A 118 -1.77 9.17 6.82
C ARG A 118 -2.58 7.89 6.95
N PHE A 119 -1.93 6.74 7.05
CA PHE A 119 -2.62 5.47 7.28
C PHE A 119 -3.35 5.46 8.63
N ILE A 120 -2.77 6.11 9.65
CA ILE A 120 -3.41 6.33 10.95
C ILE A 120 -4.57 7.33 10.83
N GLN A 121 -4.30 8.51 10.26
CA GLN A 121 -5.26 9.62 10.15
C GLN A 121 -6.53 9.22 9.41
N TYR A 122 -6.38 8.46 8.32
CA TYR A 122 -7.49 8.05 7.46
C TYR A 122 -8.03 6.66 7.78
N TYR A 123 -7.47 5.97 8.77
CA TYR A 123 -7.86 4.60 9.15
C TYR A 123 -7.87 3.67 7.93
N ARG A 124 -6.79 3.71 7.13
CA ARG A 124 -6.59 2.85 5.96
C ARG A 124 -5.26 2.15 6.09
N VAL A 125 -5.27 0.83 5.99
CA VAL A 125 -4.10 -0.02 6.23
C VAL A 125 -3.83 -0.89 5.01
N PRO A 126 -3.12 -0.36 3.99
CA PRO A 126 -2.74 -1.13 2.81
C PRO A 126 -1.79 -2.25 3.23
N THR A 127 -2.19 -3.49 2.98
CA THR A 127 -1.53 -4.69 3.48
C THR A 127 -1.22 -5.59 2.30
N LEU A 128 0.04 -5.98 2.14
CA LEU A 128 0.41 -7.00 1.16
C LEU A 128 -0.05 -8.37 1.68
N VAL A 129 -0.78 -9.10 0.85
CA VAL A 129 -1.28 -10.43 1.15
C VAL A 129 -0.67 -11.42 0.18
N VAL A 130 -0.10 -12.48 0.72
CA VAL A 130 0.61 -13.50 -0.05
C VAL A 130 0.03 -14.85 0.27
N LYS A 131 -0.68 -15.44 -0.70
CA LYS A 131 -1.28 -16.76 -0.54
C LYS A 131 -0.18 -17.81 -0.44
N THR A 132 -0.24 -18.63 0.60
CA THR A 132 0.62 -19.80 0.76
C THR A 132 -0.13 -21.06 0.37
N GLU A 133 0.58 -22.17 0.26
CA GLU A 133 -0.05 -23.47 0.13
C GLU A 133 -0.91 -23.76 1.38
N LYS A 134 -2.02 -24.50 1.20
CA LYS A 134 -2.94 -24.96 2.26
C LYS A 134 -3.95 -23.92 2.80
N GLY A 135 -4.39 -22.97 1.97
CA GLY A 135 -5.52 -22.07 2.33
C GLY A 135 -5.18 -21.01 3.39
N LYS A 136 -3.89 -20.75 3.60
CA LYS A 136 -3.38 -19.68 4.44
C LYS A 136 -2.79 -18.56 3.60
N ALA A 137 -2.60 -17.41 4.23
CA ALA A 137 -1.88 -16.29 3.66
C ALA A 137 -0.99 -15.60 4.69
N GLN A 138 0.09 -15.00 4.21
CA GLN A 138 0.90 -14.07 4.98
C GLN A 138 0.38 -12.65 4.72
N TYR A 139 0.14 -11.93 5.81
CA TYR A 139 -0.36 -10.56 5.80
C TYR A 139 0.76 -9.65 6.29
N PHE A 140 1.21 -8.70 5.46
CA PHE A 140 2.27 -7.76 5.78
C PHE A 140 1.73 -6.33 5.83
N THR A 141 1.54 -5.83 7.03
CA THR A 141 0.98 -4.50 7.32
C THR A 141 2.03 -3.40 7.09
N PRO A 142 1.64 -2.11 7.00
CA PRO A 142 2.58 -1.00 6.88
C PRO A 142 3.22 -0.73 8.25
N SER A 143 4.18 -1.58 8.63
CA SER A 143 4.97 -1.49 9.85
C SER A 143 6.41 -1.89 9.56
N ARG A 144 7.32 -1.57 10.48
CA ARG A 144 8.74 -1.98 10.35
C ARG A 144 8.88 -3.48 10.14
N GLU A 145 8.21 -4.28 10.98
CA GLU A 145 8.22 -5.74 10.86
C GLU A 145 7.65 -6.21 9.51
N GLY A 146 6.53 -5.63 9.07
CA GLY A 146 5.91 -5.96 7.79
C GLY A 146 6.86 -5.70 6.63
N ILE A 147 7.49 -4.53 6.59
CA ILE A 147 8.43 -4.14 5.55
C ILE A 147 9.70 -4.99 5.57
N GLU A 148 10.25 -5.31 6.74
CA GLU A 148 11.39 -6.21 6.86
C GLU A 148 11.08 -7.62 6.31
N LYS A 149 9.86 -8.14 6.57
CA LYS A 149 9.42 -9.43 6.01
C LYS A 149 9.17 -9.34 4.50
N ILE A 150 8.58 -8.25 4.00
CA ILE A 150 8.43 -8.00 2.56
C ILE A 150 9.82 -8.01 1.90
N LEU A 151 10.80 -7.30 2.44
CA LEU A 151 12.15 -7.26 1.86
C LEU A 151 12.80 -8.64 1.79
N ARG A 152 12.66 -9.47 2.85
CA ARG A 152 13.15 -10.85 2.83
C ARG A 152 12.43 -11.70 1.79
N LEU A 153 11.11 -11.52 1.65
CA LEU A 153 10.32 -12.21 0.63
C LEU A 153 10.82 -11.86 -0.77
N LEU A 154 11.01 -10.57 -1.06
CA LEU A 154 11.50 -10.09 -2.35
C LEU A 154 12.94 -10.54 -2.65
N GLN A 155 13.79 -10.67 -1.64
CA GLN A 155 15.14 -11.23 -1.80
C GLN A 155 15.11 -12.70 -2.24
N ASN A 156 14.23 -13.50 -1.63
CA ASN A 156 14.10 -14.92 -1.93
C ASN A 156 13.48 -15.16 -3.32
N GLU A 157 12.51 -14.34 -3.73
CA GLU A 157 11.84 -14.47 -5.03
C GLU A 157 12.62 -13.83 -6.18
N GLY A 158 13.36 -12.76 -5.89
CA GLY A 158 13.99 -11.92 -6.92
C GLY A 158 15.46 -12.21 -7.22
N ASN A 159 16.15 -13.08 -6.46
CA ASN A 159 17.62 -13.20 -6.48
C ASN A 159 18.30 -11.82 -6.62
N LEU A 160 17.93 -10.91 -5.71
CA LEU A 160 18.60 -9.62 -5.54
C LEU A 160 19.93 -9.84 -4.81
N SER A 161 20.90 -10.40 -5.53
CA SER A 161 22.33 -10.39 -5.17
C SER A 161 22.95 -9.04 -5.52
#